data_AF-A0A2N3B7K5-F1
#
_entry.id   AF-A0A2N3B7K5-F1
#
_cell.length_a   1.000
_cell.length_b   1.000
_cell.length_c   1.000
_cell.angle_alpha   90.00
_cell.angle_beta   90.00
_cell.angle_gamma   90.00
#
_symmetry.space_group_name_H-M   'P 1'
#
loop_
_entity.id
_entity.type
_entity.pdbx_description
1 polymer ?
#
loop_
_entity_poly.entity_id
_entity_poly.type
_entity_poly.pdbx_seq_one_letter_code
_entity_poly.pdbx_strand_id
1 'polypeptide(L)' 'MAFDPRQALGVEKNETLSFELKALGWFGKLLWYLRTPDPRIYIPAWLAIWSVGLGAIGIVLGVISLLG' A
#
# COMPACT_ATOMS: atom_id res chain seq x y z
N MET A 1 -14.86 -9.83 9.07
CA MET A 1 -14.72 -8.90 10.21
C MET A 1 -14.32 -7.54 9.65
N ALA A 2 -15.15 -6.52 9.80
CA ALA A 2 -14.83 -5.19 9.28
C ALA A 2 -13.70 -4.58 10.13
N PHE A 3 -12.68 -4.00 9.49
CA PHE A 3 -11.60 -3.31 10.18
C PHE A 3 -12.18 -2.15 10.99
N ASP A 4 -12.01 -2.17 12.32
CA ASP A 4 -12.41 -1.07 13.20
C ASP A 4 -11.16 -0.27 13.62
N PRO A 5 -10.97 0.95 13.10
CA PRO A 5 -9.85 1.81 13.47
C PRO A 5 -9.76 2.10 14.98
N ARG A 6 -10.90 2.05 15.70
CA ARG A 6 -10.96 2.34 17.14
C ARG A 6 -10.26 1.27 17.97
N GLN A 7 -10.37 0.01 17.58
CA GLN A 7 -9.65 -1.08 18.24
C GLN A 7 -8.14 -1.00 18.00
N ALA A 8 -7.73 -0.60 16.80
CA ALA A 8 -6.31 -0.45 16.47
C ALA A 8 -5.62 0.69 17.25
N LEU A 9 -6.39 1.68 17.70
CA LEU A 9 -5.88 2.80 18.50
C LEU A 9 -5.80 2.51 20.01
N GLY A 10 -6.38 1.40 20.49
CA GLY A 10 -6.26 0.96 21.89
C GLY A 10 -6.88 1.92 22.93
N VAL A 11 -7.88 2.70 22.53
CA VAL A 11 -8.38 3.86 23.31
C VAL A 11 -9.46 3.48 24.31
N GLU A 12 -9.46 4.13 25.48
CA GLU A 12 -10.55 4.04 26.47
C GLU A 12 -11.70 5.05 26.18
N LYS A 13 -12.90 4.77 26.71
CA LYS A 13 -14.04 5.70 26.57
C LYS A 13 -13.75 7.02 27.29
N ASN A 14 -13.98 8.14 26.60
CA ASN A 14 -13.78 9.53 27.05
C ASN A 14 -12.33 10.02 27.10
N GLU A 15 -11.38 9.31 26.49
CA GLU A 15 -10.01 9.79 26.37
C GLU A 15 -9.87 10.82 25.23
N THR A 16 -9.22 11.95 25.51
CA THR A 16 -8.85 12.96 24.49
C THR A 16 -7.47 12.66 23.91
N LEU A 17 -7.43 12.34 22.61
CA LEU A 17 -6.18 12.10 21.87
C LEU A 17 -5.80 13.34 21.05
N SER A 18 -4.51 13.69 21.08
CA SER A 18 -3.91 14.67 20.18
C SER A 18 -3.29 13.95 18.98
N PHE A 19 -3.73 14.32 17.78
CA PHE A 19 -3.18 13.77 16.53
C PHE A 19 -2.43 14.86 15.78
N GLU A 20 -1.25 14.50 15.28
CA GLU A 20 -0.51 15.33 14.32
C GLU A 20 -0.56 14.65 12.96
N LEU A 21 -1.10 15.35 11.96
CA LEU A 21 -1.19 14.87 10.59
C LEU A 21 -0.01 15.43 9.79
N LYS A 22 0.79 14.53 9.21
CA LYS A 22 1.88 14.89 8.29
C LYS A 22 1.59 14.31 6.91
N ALA A 23 1.73 15.15 5.89
CA ALA A 23 1.62 14.70 4.51
C ALA A 23 2.79 13.76 4.19
N LEU A 24 2.47 12.55 3.73
CA LEU A 24 3.49 11.62 3.23
C LEU A 24 3.91 12.03 1.81
N GLY A 25 5.21 12.01 1.55
CA GLY A 25 5.73 12.05 0.18
C GLY A 25 5.32 10.81 -0.62
N TRP A 26 5.57 10.82 -1.93
CA TRP A 26 5.08 9.78 -2.84
C TRP A 26 5.51 8.36 -2.45
N PHE A 27 6.77 8.17 -2.05
CA PHE A 27 7.27 6.88 -1.53
C PHE A 27 6.57 6.46 -0.23
N GLY A 28 6.36 7.41 0.69
CA GLY A 28 5.66 7.15 1.94
C GLY A 28 4.21 6.72 1.70
N LYS A 29 3.56 7.35 0.71
CA LYS A 29 2.21 6.99 0.29
C LYS A 29 2.15 5.58 -0.31
N LEU A 30 3.11 5.22 -1.17
CA LEU A 30 3.20 3.87 -1.75
C LEU A 30 3.40 2.81 -0.66
N LEU A 31 4.34 3.05 0.27
CA LEU A 31 4.60 2.13 1.39
C LEU A 31 3.37 1.98 2.29
N TRP A 32 2.64 3.07 2.51
CA TRP A 32 1.40 3.05 3.28
C TRP A 32 0.32 2.19 2.61
N TYR A 33 0.12 2.32 1.29
CA TYR A 33 -0.85 1.48 0.56
C TYR A 33 -0.57 -0.03 0.70
N LEU A 34 0.70 -0.42 0.80
CA LEU A 34 1.09 -1.83 0.90
C LEU A 34 1.05 -2.39 2.31
N ARG A 35 1.17 -1.53 3.33
CA ARG A 35 1.27 -1.92 4.74
C ARG A 35 0.02 -1.61 5.55
N THR A 36 -0.94 -0.89 4.97
CA THR A 36 -2.20 -0.60 5.65
C THR A 36 -2.92 -1.90 5.98
N PRO A 37 -3.48 -2.05 7.20
CA PRO A 37 -4.18 -3.27 7.62
C PRO A 37 -5.55 -3.46 6.96
N ASP A 38 -6.06 -2.47 6.22
CA ASP A 38 -7.34 -2.59 5.51
C ASP A 38 -7.18 -3.41 4.21
N PRO A 39 -7.80 -4.61 4.12
CA PRO A 39 -7.74 -5.46 2.92
C PRO A 39 -8.31 -4.81 1.67
N ARG A 40 -9.25 -3.86 1.80
CA ARG A 40 -9.80 -3.14 0.66
C ARG A 40 -8.76 -2.24 -0.01
N ILE A 41 -7.69 -1.91 0.72
CA ILE A 41 -6.64 -1.00 0.26
C ILE A 41 -5.38 -1.78 -0.13
N TYR A 42 -4.88 -2.69 0.71
CA TYR A 42 -3.60 -3.37 0.41
C TYR A 42 -3.73 -4.43 -0.70
N ILE A 43 -4.89 -5.07 -0.88
CA ILE A 43 -5.06 -6.10 -1.92
C ILE A 43 -4.93 -5.50 -3.33
N PRO A 44 -5.68 -4.44 -3.70
CA PRO A 44 -5.48 -3.79 -5.01
C PRO A 44 -4.07 -3.21 -5.17
N ALA A 45 -3.46 -2.70 -4.11
CA ALA A 45 -2.11 -2.15 -4.16
C ALA A 45 -1.06 -3.22 -4.52
N TRP A 46 -1.14 -4.40 -3.90
CA TRP A 46 -0.27 -5.52 -4.24
C TRP A 46 -0.51 -6.05 -5.65
N LEU A 47 -1.78 -6.12 -6.10
CA LEU A 47 -2.09 -6.50 -7.47
C LEU A 47 -1.42 -5.56 -8.49
N ALA A 48 -1.51 -4.25 -8.26
CA ALA A 48 -0.86 -3.27 -9.12
C ALA A 48 0.66 -3.45 -9.19
N ILE A 49 1.32 -3.74 -8.05
CA ILE A 49 2.76 -4.03 -8.03
C ILE A 49 3.11 -5.24 -8.88
N TRP A 50 2.37 -6.33 -8.73
CA TRP A 50 2.62 -7.53 -9.50
C TRP A 50 2.37 -7.30 -11.01
N SER A 51 1.30 -6.58 -11.37
CA SER A 51 1.03 -6.23 -12.77
C SER A 51 2.15 -5.39 -13.39
N VAL A 52 2.61 -4.35 -12.69
CA VAL A 52 3.72 -3.51 -13.16
C VAL A 52 5.02 -4.30 -13.25
N GLY A 53 5.32 -5.13 -12.25
CA GLY A 53 6.51 -5.98 -12.24
C GLY A 53 6.53 -6.99 -13.39
N LEU A 54 5.42 -7.68 -13.62
CA LEU A 54 5.27 -8.62 -14.73
C LEU A 54 5.36 -7.92 -16.09
N GLY A 55 4.74 -6.75 -16.22
CA GLY A 55 4.86 -5.93 -17.43
C GLY A 55 6.31 -5.53 -17.72
N ALA A 56 7.05 -5.09 -16.69
CA ALA A 56 8.46 -4.74 -16.83
C ALA A 56 9.32 -5.96 -17.24
N ILE A 57 9.08 -7.13 -16.65
CA ILE A 57 9.75 -8.38 -17.04
C ILE A 57 9.47 -8.70 -18.51
N GLY A 58 8.20 -8.61 -18.94
CA GLY A 58 7.82 -8.86 -20.33
C GLY A 58 8.53 -7.92 -21.30
N ILE A 59 8.64 -6.63 -20.95
CA ILE A 59 9.38 -5.64 -21.75
C ILE A 59 10.85 -6.02 -21.84
N VAL A 60 11.49 -6.36 -20.73
CA VAL A 60 12.92 -6.74 -20.72
C VAL A 60 13.16 -7.98 -21.58
N LEU A 61 12.35 -9.01 -21.44
CA LEU A 61 12.46 -10.24 -22.24
C LEU A 61 12.23 -9.96 -23.73
N GLY A 62 11.25 -9.13 -24.07
CA GLY A 62 10.99 -8.73 -25.45
C GLY A 62 12.15 -7.95 -26.06
N VAL A 63 12.76 -7.04 -25.30
CA VAL A 63 13.96 -6.29 -25.74
C VAL A 63 15.14 -7.22 -25.95
N ILE A 64 15.38 -8.17 -25.05
CA ILE A 64 16.43 -9.19 -25.20
C ILE A 64 16.20 -10.00 -26.47
N SER A 65 14.96 -10.45 -26.72
CA SER A 65 14.61 -11.22 -27.91
C SER A 65 14.74 -10.43 -29.22
N LEU A 66 14.68 -9.09 -29.18
CA LEU A 66 14.80 -8.25 -30.36
C LEU A 66 16.27 -7.94 -30.70
N LEU A 67 17.14 -7.89 -29.69
CA LEU A 67 18.54 -7.47 -29.82
C LEU A 67 19.54 -8.64 -29.83
N GLY A 68 19.13 -9.83 -29.36
CA GLY A 68 19.92 -11.07 -29.40
C GLY A 68 19.49 -11.97 -30.55
#